data_AF-A0A5C5YKG5-F1
#
_entry.id   AF-A0A5C5YKG5-F1
#
_cell.length_a   1.000
_cell.length_b   1.000
_cell.length_c   1.000
_cell.angle_alpha   90.00
_cell.angle_beta   90.00
_cell.angle_gamma   90.00
#
_symmetry.space_group_name_H-M   'P 1'
#
loop_
_entity.id
_entity.type
_entity.pdbx_description
1 polymer ?
#
loop_
_entity_poly.entity_id
_entity_poly.type
_entity_poly.pdbx_seq_one_letter_code
_entity_poly.pdbx_strand_id
1 'polypeptide(L)'
;MNQKRRKIPIASLGDTQPWLKMDVNQYKGSPPQPTLRSGRGEASRGGQRGESSWWPYPSVVQDSVLMTVACCGGLWGISWCSTGGSFRLWLTGENGALEMVQLLILLATVAVGLAAATRATASRWRTIAIALVCVAAAGAAREVPSLHSLTRGDRVSMDAMTGVVFSAPREWKHLVVAVAGLACFARAGYAWIAYSEDRKLWLSPAFIWPAFPFAACFVLAESFERLRWVFAEESIEVFAYAMMLTTAVWVVRNASPLNQVMSTTSSAAEEPFTISFPTEPIDLHAYHHRRAG
;
A
#
# COMPACT_ATOMS: atom_id res chain seq x y z
N MET A 1 1.46 -65.71 5.85
CA MET A 1 1.24 -64.31 6.28
C MET A 1 2.07 -63.39 5.40
N ASN A 2 1.43 -62.67 4.47
CA ASN A 2 2.09 -61.86 3.44
C ASN A 2 2.16 -60.38 3.87
N GLN A 3 3.35 -59.87 4.17
CA GLN A 3 3.59 -58.44 4.35
C GLN A 3 3.72 -57.75 2.99
N LYS A 4 2.65 -57.05 2.57
CA LYS A 4 2.66 -56.11 1.43
C LYS A 4 3.41 -54.83 1.83
N ARG A 5 4.64 -54.63 1.35
CA ARG A 5 5.31 -53.32 1.36
C ARG A 5 4.68 -52.43 0.29
N ARG A 6 4.05 -51.31 0.70
CA ARG A 6 3.68 -50.23 -0.23
C ARG A 6 4.92 -49.41 -0.56
N LYS A 7 5.25 -49.29 -1.85
CA LYS A 7 6.21 -48.29 -2.37
C LYS A 7 5.48 -46.95 -2.46
N ILE A 8 6.02 -45.93 -1.79
CA ILE A 8 5.60 -44.54 -1.97
C ILE A 8 6.49 -43.95 -3.08
N PRO A 9 5.94 -43.38 -4.17
CA PRO A 9 6.74 -42.66 -5.13
C PRO A 9 7.20 -41.33 -4.54
N ILE A 10 8.51 -41.13 -4.46
CA ILE A 10 9.12 -39.82 -4.24
C ILE A 10 9.06 -39.08 -5.58
N ALA A 11 8.24 -38.04 -5.66
CA ALA A 11 8.27 -37.13 -6.80
C ALA A 11 9.60 -36.38 -6.81
N SER A 12 10.31 -36.51 -7.92
CA SER A 12 11.53 -35.79 -8.26
C SER A 12 11.30 -34.27 -8.13
N LEU A 13 12.07 -33.61 -7.24
CA LEU A 13 12.32 -32.17 -7.32
C LEU A 13 13.13 -31.93 -8.61
N GLY A 14 12.43 -31.58 -9.68
CA GLY A 14 13.03 -31.13 -10.94
C GLY A 14 12.24 -29.92 -11.46
N ASP A 15 12.96 -28.85 -11.74
CA ASP A 15 12.57 -27.74 -12.61
C ASP A 15 11.42 -26.83 -12.16
N THR A 16 11.69 -26.02 -11.13
CA THR A 16 11.04 -24.71 -10.99
C THR A 16 12.04 -23.62 -11.35
N GLN A 17 11.94 -23.05 -12.56
CA GLN A 17 11.90 -21.61 -12.86
C GLN A 17 12.00 -21.36 -14.38
N PRO A 18 10.89 -21.43 -15.15
CA PRO A 18 10.89 -21.11 -16.58
C PRO A 18 10.84 -19.60 -16.89
N TRP A 19 10.60 -18.74 -15.90
CA TRP A 19 10.29 -17.32 -16.14
C TRP A 19 11.48 -16.38 -16.02
N LEU A 20 12.70 -16.90 -15.79
CA LEU A 20 13.94 -16.12 -15.68
C LEU A 20 14.78 -16.10 -16.96
N LYS A 21 14.19 -16.43 -18.12
CA LYS A 21 14.77 -16.17 -19.45
C LYS A 21 13.93 -15.12 -20.16
N MET A 22 14.14 -13.86 -19.79
CA MET A 22 13.80 -12.74 -20.67
C MET A 22 14.82 -12.71 -21.80
N ASP A 23 14.35 -12.91 -23.02
CA ASP A 23 15.11 -12.85 -24.26
C ASP A 23 15.71 -11.46 -24.47
N VAL A 24 17.05 -11.39 -24.44
CA VAL A 24 17.86 -10.20 -24.78
C VAL A 24 18.08 -10.11 -26.30
N ASN A 25 17.35 -10.86 -27.14
CA ASN A 25 17.64 -10.99 -28.58
C ASN A 25 16.43 -10.85 -29.52
N GLN A 26 15.54 -9.87 -29.29
CA GLN A 26 14.55 -9.48 -30.30
C GLN A 26 14.50 -7.96 -30.51
N TYR A 27 15.57 -7.41 -31.09
CA TYR A 27 15.48 -6.22 -31.95
C TYR A 27 16.58 -6.30 -33.01
N LYS A 28 16.33 -7.12 -34.03
CA LYS A 28 17.04 -7.04 -35.32
C LYS A 28 16.02 -7.06 -36.45
N GLY A 29 15.85 -5.90 -37.06
CA GLY A 29 15.43 -5.78 -38.45
C GLY A 29 13.95 -5.43 -38.69
N SER A 30 13.66 -4.13 -38.74
CA SER A 30 12.71 -3.59 -39.73
C SER A 30 13.04 -2.10 -39.96
N PRO A 31 13.20 -1.65 -41.22
CA PRO A 31 13.53 -0.26 -41.54
C PRO A 31 12.29 0.65 -41.36
N PRO A 32 12.48 1.96 -41.08
CA PRO A 32 11.38 2.88 -40.86
C PRO A 32 10.69 3.27 -42.17
N GLN A 33 9.35 3.22 -42.17
CA GLN A 33 8.54 3.92 -43.17
C GLN A 33 8.32 5.38 -42.75
N PRO A 34 8.46 6.35 -43.68
CA PRO A 34 8.18 7.76 -43.39
C PRO A 34 6.69 8.06 -43.58
N THR A 35 5.93 8.09 -42.49
CA THR A 35 4.61 8.74 -42.50
C THR A 35 4.74 10.17 -42.02
N LEU A 36 4.74 11.10 -42.98
CA LEU A 36 4.43 12.51 -42.79
C LEU A 36 3.00 12.61 -42.22
N ARG A 37 2.88 12.93 -40.92
CA ARG A 37 1.64 13.47 -40.37
C ARG A 37 1.96 14.65 -39.45
N SER A 38 1.86 15.83 -40.05
CA SER A 38 1.69 17.10 -39.36
C SER A 38 0.45 17.01 -38.46
N GLY A 39 0.70 17.00 -37.16
CA GLY A 39 -0.30 16.99 -36.12
C GLY A 39 0.35 17.56 -34.86
N ARG A 40 0.03 18.82 -34.60
CA ARG A 40 0.43 19.63 -33.45
C ARG A 40 0.03 18.92 -32.15
N GLY A 41 0.92 18.07 -31.64
CA GLY A 41 0.76 17.35 -30.38
C GLY A 41 1.56 18.04 -29.30
N GLU A 42 0.87 18.69 -28.38
CA GLU A 42 1.46 19.21 -27.16
C GLU A 42 2.20 18.10 -26.41
N ALA A 43 3.36 18.46 -25.92
CA ALA A 43 4.33 17.62 -25.26
C ALA A 43 3.73 16.86 -24.06
N SER A 44 3.28 15.63 -24.29
CA SER A 44 3.28 14.60 -23.26
C SER A 44 4.73 14.20 -22.99
N ARG A 45 5.45 15.05 -22.24
CA ARG A 45 6.69 14.68 -21.54
C ARG A 45 6.37 13.76 -20.36
N GLY A 46 5.76 12.61 -20.65
CA GLY A 46 5.70 11.47 -19.75
C GLY A 46 6.89 10.59 -20.05
N GLY A 47 8.07 11.00 -19.58
CA GLY A 47 9.26 10.16 -19.69
C GLY A 47 9.00 8.81 -19.02
N GLN A 48 9.00 7.75 -19.81
CA GLN A 48 9.21 6.38 -19.36
C GLN A 48 10.59 6.33 -18.70
N ARG A 49 10.67 6.70 -17.42
CA ARG A 49 11.81 6.34 -16.57
C ARG A 49 11.71 4.83 -16.38
N GLY A 50 12.78 4.13 -16.77
CA GLY A 50 12.89 2.69 -16.70
C GLY A 50 12.34 2.11 -15.40
N GLU A 51 11.32 1.28 -15.55
CA GLU A 51 10.64 0.56 -14.48
C GLU A 51 11.55 -0.57 -13.96
N SER A 52 12.57 -0.20 -13.18
CA SER A 52 13.24 -1.12 -12.24
C SER A 52 12.96 -0.73 -10.79
N SER A 53 11.95 0.11 -10.58
CA SER A 53 11.44 0.39 -9.27
C SER A 53 10.53 -0.77 -8.85
N TRP A 54 11.08 -1.75 -8.13
CA TRP A 54 10.39 -2.59 -7.14
C TRP A 54 9.35 -1.87 -6.27
N TRP A 55 9.35 -0.54 -6.29
CA TRP A 55 8.51 0.36 -5.57
C TRP A 55 7.52 1.09 -6.51
N PRO A 56 6.23 0.71 -6.57
CA PRO A 56 5.25 1.42 -7.40
C PRO A 56 4.82 2.78 -6.81
N TYR A 57 5.35 3.17 -5.64
CA TYR A 57 4.86 4.29 -4.84
C TYR A 57 5.92 5.33 -4.45
N PRO A 58 6.81 5.78 -5.36
CA PRO A 58 7.95 6.63 -4.98
C PRO A 58 7.54 7.94 -4.29
N SER A 59 6.36 8.48 -4.58
CA SER A 59 5.88 9.70 -3.93
C SER A 59 5.30 9.47 -2.54
N VAL A 60 4.80 8.27 -2.18
CA VAL A 60 4.09 8.06 -0.90
C VAL A 60 5.01 8.35 0.29
N VAL A 61 6.22 7.79 0.30
CA VAL A 61 7.19 8.03 1.38
C VAL A 61 7.60 9.50 1.41
N GLN A 62 7.88 10.09 0.24
CA GLN A 62 8.27 11.50 0.15
C GLN A 62 7.16 12.42 0.66
N ASP A 63 5.92 12.22 0.22
CA ASP A 63 4.74 12.99 0.62
C ASP A 63 4.50 12.87 2.13
N SER A 64 4.71 11.67 2.70
CA SER A 64 4.58 11.45 4.15
C SER A 64 5.69 12.08 4.95
N VAL A 65 6.94 12.04 4.48
CA VAL A 65 8.05 12.76 5.11
C VAL A 65 7.75 14.26 5.09
N LEU A 66 7.32 14.80 3.96
CA LEU A 66 6.97 16.23 3.85
C LEU A 66 5.83 16.61 4.79
N MET A 67 4.77 15.81 4.85
CA MET A 67 3.63 16.07 5.74
C MET A 67 4.04 15.98 7.21
N THR A 68 4.87 15.00 7.57
CA THR A 68 5.39 14.83 8.94
C THR A 68 6.28 15.99 9.33
N VAL A 69 7.21 16.40 8.47
CA VAL A 69 8.10 17.54 8.72
C VAL A 69 7.28 18.82 8.83
N ALA A 70 6.25 19.01 7.99
CA ALA A 70 5.37 20.18 8.09
C ALA A 70 4.58 20.19 9.42
N CYS A 71 3.98 19.06 9.81
CA CYS A 71 3.23 18.94 11.06
C CYS A 71 4.13 19.07 12.29
N CYS A 72 5.14 18.20 12.42
CA CYS A 72 6.01 18.15 13.59
C CYS A 72 6.91 19.39 13.66
N GLY A 73 7.53 19.78 12.54
CA GLY A 73 8.39 20.95 12.46
C GLY A 73 7.61 22.26 12.66
N GLY A 74 6.39 22.35 12.12
CA GLY A 74 5.51 23.49 12.33
C GLY A 74 5.09 23.63 13.80
N LEU A 75 4.61 22.55 14.42
CA LEU A 75 4.24 22.55 15.84
C LEU A 75 5.43 22.79 16.76
N TRP A 76 6.59 22.21 16.44
CA TRP A 76 7.84 22.49 17.15
C TRP A 76 8.24 23.96 17.04
N GLY A 77 8.15 24.55 15.84
CA GLY A 77 8.44 25.96 15.62
C GLY A 77 7.49 26.89 16.39
N ILE A 78 6.19 26.60 16.39
CA ILE A 78 5.19 27.34 17.18
C ILE A 78 5.48 27.21 18.67
N SER A 79 5.82 26.00 19.13
CA SER A 79 6.19 25.73 20.52
C SER A 79 7.43 26.52 20.92
N TRP A 80 8.47 26.54 20.08
CA TRP A 80 9.70 27.30 20.32
C TRP A 80 9.46 28.81 20.40
N CYS A 81 8.56 29.34 19.58
CA CYS A 81 8.20 30.76 19.58
C CYS A 81 7.31 31.16 20.77
N SER A 82 6.69 30.21 21.46
CA SER A 82 5.78 30.47 22.58
C SER A 82 6.55 30.45 23.90
N THR A 83 6.83 31.64 24.45
CA THR A 83 7.72 31.88 25.62
C THR A 83 7.13 31.51 26.99
N GLY A 84 6.58 30.29 27.15
CA GLY A 84 5.96 29.84 28.42
C GLY A 84 6.49 28.49 28.90
N GLY A 85 6.77 28.38 30.22
CA GLY A 85 7.30 27.19 30.90
C GLY A 85 6.45 25.90 30.85
N SER A 86 5.25 25.95 30.25
CA SER A 86 4.33 24.80 30.07
C SER A 86 4.52 24.08 28.72
N PHE A 87 5.63 24.35 28.02
CA PHE A 87 5.96 23.99 26.64
C PHE A 87 5.83 22.49 26.30
N ARG A 88 6.23 21.58 27.19
CA ARG A 88 6.23 20.12 26.92
C ARG A 88 4.83 19.51 26.96
N LEU A 89 3.98 19.93 27.89
CA LEU A 89 2.63 19.38 28.09
C LEU A 89 1.65 19.79 27.00
N TRP A 90 1.87 20.94 26.35
CA TRP A 90 1.03 21.40 25.25
C TRP A 90 1.38 20.70 23.93
N LEU A 91 2.67 20.48 23.67
CA LEU A 91 3.13 19.91 22.41
C LEU A 91 2.98 18.37 22.38
N THR A 92 3.34 17.73 23.50
CA THR A 92 3.46 16.27 23.67
C THR A 92 2.71 15.79 24.92
N GLY A 93 2.39 14.50 24.99
CA GLY A 93 1.63 13.84 26.06
C GLY A 93 0.14 13.68 25.73
N GLU A 94 -0.61 13.08 26.65
CA GLU A 94 -2.05 12.86 26.47
C GLU A 94 -2.77 14.20 26.19
N ASN A 95 -3.45 14.29 25.04
CA ASN A 95 -4.07 15.48 24.44
C ASN A 95 -3.12 16.61 23.98
N GLY A 96 -1.84 16.31 23.79
CA GLY A 96 -0.89 17.22 23.16
C GLY A 96 -1.29 17.58 21.72
N ALA A 97 -0.76 18.69 21.22
CA ALA A 97 -1.01 19.13 19.86
C ALA A 97 -0.62 18.07 18.81
N LEU A 98 0.41 17.26 19.08
CA LEU A 98 0.81 16.16 18.22
C LEU A 98 -0.23 15.03 18.18
N GLU A 99 -0.77 14.59 19.32
CA GLU A 99 -1.87 13.61 19.36
C GLU A 99 -3.11 14.11 18.60
N MET A 100 -3.44 15.40 18.72
CA MET A 100 -4.56 15.99 17.96
C MET A 100 -4.31 15.94 16.45
N VAL A 101 -3.08 16.20 16.01
CA VAL A 101 -2.69 16.05 14.61
C VAL A 101 -2.80 14.59 14.17
N GLN A 102 -2.33 13.64 14.98
CA GLN A 102 -2.48 12.21 14.69
C GLN A 102 -3.95 11.83 14.52
N LEU A 103 -4.83 12.24 15.44
CA LEU A 103 -6.27 12.01 15.35
C LEU A 103 -6.87 12.59 14.08
N LEU A 104 -6.52 13.84 13.71
CA LEU A 104 -7.00 14.46 12.48
C LEU A 104 -6.52 13.71 11.23
N ILE A 105 -5.27 13.26 11.20
CA ILE A 105 -4.72 12.45 10.09
C ILE A 105 -5.47 11.12 9.99
N LEU A 106 -5.77 10.48 11.11
CA LEU A 106 -6.51 9.22 11.16
C LEU A 106 -7.96 9.39 10.65
N LEU A 107 -8.65 10.44 11.10
CA LEU A 107 -9.99 10.77 10.61
C LEU A 107 -9.99 11.10 9.10
N ALA A 108 -8.98 11.85 8.63
CA ALA A 108 -8.80 12.10 7.20
C ALA A 108 -8.54 10.80 6.43
N THR A 109 -7.76 9.89 7.00
CA THR A 109 -7.47 8.58 6.40
C THR A 109 -8.72 7.73 6.28
N VAL A 110 -9.61 7.74 7.28
CA VAL A 110 -10.93 7.08 7.18
C VAL A 110 -11.74 7.66 6.01
N ALA A 111 -11.87 8.98 5.93
CA ALA A 111 -12.65 9.64 4.87
C ALA A 111 -12.07 9.37 3.47
N VAL A 112 -10.76 9.54 3.28
CA VAL A 112 -10.08 9.30 2.01
C VAL A 112 -10.04 7.82 1.67
N GLY A 113 -9.87 6.94 2.66
CA GLY A 113 -9.90 5.49 2.48
C GLY A 113 -11.28 4.98 2.03
N LEU A 114 -12.37 5.56 2.54
CA LEU A 114 -13.72 5.28 2.02
C LEU A 114 -13.86 5.73 0.56
N ALA A 115 -13.36 6.92 0.21
CA ALA A 115 -13.33 7.37 -1.18
C ALA A 115 -12.44 6.49 -2.08
N ALA A 116 -11.34 5.95 -1.55
CA ALA A 116 -10.49 4.99 -2.26
C ALA A 116 -11.26 3.67 -2.51
N ALA A 117 -11.98 3.18 -1.51
CA ALA A 117 -12.74 1.93 -1.59
C ALA A 117 -13.92 2.00 -2.57
N THR A 118 -14.50 3.18 -2.79
CA THR A 118 -15.57 3.39 -3.79
C THR A 118 -15.03 3.53 -5.21
N ARG A 119 -13.81 4.06 -5.38
CA ARG A 119 -13.21 4.29 -6.70
C ARG A 119 -12.40 3.10 -7.24
N ALA A 120 -11.80 2.30 -6.36
CA ALA A 120 -11.05 1.10 -6.75
C ALA A 120 -12.03 -0.06 -7.01
N THR A 121 -12.13 -0.50 -8.28
CA THR A 121 -13.00 -1.63 -8.66
C THR A 121 -12.28 -2.97 -8.54
N ALA A 122 -10.96 -2.99 -8.76
CA ALA A 122 -10.16 -4.19 -8.56
C ALA A 122 -10.11 -4.58 -7.07
N SER A 123 -10.40 -5.85 -6.79
CA SER A 123 -10.59 -6.37 -5.42
C SER A 123 -9.40 -6.11 -4.50
N ARG A 124 -8.18 -6.33 -4.99
CA ARG A 124 -6.93 -6.10 -4.25
C ARG A 124 -6.80 -4.67 -3.71
N TRP A 125 -7.04 -3.66 -4.54
CA TRP A 125 -6.92 -2.24 -4.17
C TRP A 125 -8.05 -1.80 -3.24
N ARG A 126 -9.26 -2.32 -3.49
CA ARG A 126 -10.39 -2.11 -2.60
C ARG A 126 -10.16 -2.74 -1.22
N THR A 127 -9.46 -3.87 -1.15
CA THR A 127 -9.07 -4.50 0.13
C THR A 127 -8.08 -3.62 0.88
N ILE A 128 -7.04 -3.10 0.22
CA ILE A 128 -6.09 -2.17 0.85
C ILE A 128 -6.83 -0.94 1.39
N ALA A 129 -7.71 -0.33 0.60
CA ALA A 129 -8.49 0.82 1.04
C ALA A 129 -9.32 0.52 2.29
N ILE A 130 -10.01 -0.63 2.34
CA ILE A 130 -10.79 -1.04 3.51
C ILE A 130 -9.89 -1.32 4.71
N ALA A 131 -8.73 -1.95 4.51
CA ALA A 131 -7.76 -2.19 5.59
C ALA A 131 -7.26 -0.86 6.17
N LEU A 132 -6.94 0.13 5.33
CA LEU A 132 -6.56 1.47 5.79
C LEU A 132 -7.68 2.13 6.61
N VAL A 133 -8.93 2.03 6.17
CA VAL A 133 -10.09 2.54 6.93
C VAL A 133 -10.20 1.86 8.30
N CYS A 134 -10.06 0.53 8.35
CA CYS A 134 -10.17 -0.23 9.59
C CYS A 134 -9.05 0.11 10.58
N VAL A 135 -7.80 0.12 10.11
CA VAL A 135 -6.63 0.47 10.94
C VAL A 135 -6.72 1.92 11.39
N ALA A 136 -7.13 2.84 10.51
CA ALA A 136 -7.27 4.25 10.87
C ALA A 136 -8.41 4.48 11.88
N ALA A 137 -9.53 3.77 11.77
CA ALA A 137 -10.61 3.86 12.75
C ALA A 137 -10.19 3.30 14.13
N ALA A 138 -9.45 2.18 14.14
CA ALA A 138 -8.91 1.60 15.37
C ALA A 138 -7.84 2.52 16.00
N GLY A 139 -6.95 3.10 15.18
CA GLY A 139 -5.97 4.10 15.61
C GLY A 139 -6.65 5.37 16.15
N ALA A 140 -7.66 5.89 15.45
CA ALA A 140 -8.42 7.05 15.92
C ALA A 140 -9.05 6.76 17.28
N ALA A 141 -9.65 5.57 17.44
CA ALA A 141 -10.18 5.15 18.72
C ALA A 141 -9.08 5.05 19.78
N ARG A 142 -7.85 4.66 19.46
CA ARG A 142 -6.69 4.64 20.39
C ARG A 142 -6.36 6.04 20.90
N GLU A 143 -6.27 7.02 20.00
CA GLU A 143 -5.89 8.41 20.32
C GLU A 143 -6.94 9.18 21.14
N VAL A 144 -8.19 8.68 21.22
CA VAL A 144 -9.19 9.32 22.09
C VAL A 144 -8.90 9.00 23.56
N PRO A 145 -8.72 10.00 24.44
CA PRO A 145 -8.48 9.78 25.86
C PRO A 145 -9.60 8.97 26.51
N SER A 146 -9.25 8.11 27.46
CA SER A 146 -10.25 7.37 28.22
C SER A 146 -10.87 8.24 29.31
N LEU A 147 -12.19 8.17 29.48
CA LEU A 147 -12.91 8.96 30.48
C LEU A 147 -12.41 8.69 31.92
N HIS A 148 -11.84 7.52 32.18
CA HIS A 148 -11.37 7.06 33.50
C HIS A 148 -9.96 7.55 33.85
N SER A 149 -9.12 7.87 32.85
CA SER A 149 -7.76 8.39 33.07
C SER A 149 -7.72 9.90 33.29
N LEU A 150 -8.81 10.61 32.97
CA LEU A 150 -8.94 12.04 33.25
C LEU A 150 -9.36 12.27 34.72
N THR A 151 -8.38 12.54 35.59
CA THR A 151 -8.64 13.03 36.95
C THR A 151 -9.43 14.35 36.92
N ARG A 152 -10.28 14.61 37.92
CA ARG A 152 -11.17 15.79 37.93
C ARG A 152 -10.42 17.13 37.81
N GLY A 153 -9.14 17.18 38.22
CA GLY A 153 -8.24 18.33 38.05
C GLY A 153 -7.74 18.51 36.61
N ASP A 154 -7.41 17.43 35.90
CA ASP A 154 -6.91 17.49 34.52
C ASP A 154 -7.98 17.93 33.53
N ARG A 155 -9.25 17.57 33.78
CA ARG A 155 -10.38 18.06 32.98
C ARG A 155 -10.53 19.58 33.04
N VAL A 156 -10.34 20.18 34.21
CA VAL A 156 -10.46 21.64 34.42
C VAL A 156 -9.27 22.38 33.81
N SER A 157 -8.07 21.84 33.92
CA SER A 157 -6.86 22.42 33.30
C SER A 157 -6.86 22.30 31.78
N MET A 158 -7.41 21.22 31.21
CA MET A 158 -7.56 21.06 29.75
C MET A 158 -8.69 21.90 29.16
N ASP A 159 -9.87 21.96 29.80
CA ASP A 159 -10.95 22.85 29.35
C ASP A 159 -10.48 24.32 29.29
N ALA A 160 -9.59 24.73 30.20
CA ALA A 160 -9.03 26.08 30.23
C ALA A 160 -7.95 26.35 29.16
N MET A 161 -7.27 25.32 28.64
CA MET A 161 -6.21 25.47 27.62
C MET A 161 -6.66 25.19 26.18
N THR A 162 -7.56 24.23 25.97
CA THR A 162 -7.95 23.76 24.62
C THR A 162 -9.44 23.94 24.32
N GLY A 163 -10.29 24.21 25.32
CA GLY A 163 -11.72 24.49 25.16
C GLY A 163 -12.59 23.32 24.73
N VAL A 164 -12.01 22.15 24.44
CA VAL A 164 -12.72 20.93 24.04
C VAL A 164 -12.03 19.71 24.63
N VAL A 165 -12.59 19.14 25.70
CA VAL A 165 -12.17 17.83 26.22
C VAL A 165 -12.93 16.73 25.48
N PHE A 166 -12.30 16.15 24.45
CA PHE A 166 -12.83 14.95 23.79
C PHE A 166 -12.38 13.70 24.55
N SER A 167 -13.32 12.90 25.05
CA SER A 167 -13.00 11.64 25.73
C SER A 167 -14.09 10.61 25.47
N ALA A 168 -13.72 9.33 25.51
CA ALA A 168 -14.62 8.22 25.27
C ALA A 168 -14.56 7.14 26.37
N PRO A 169 -15.67 6.41 26.62
CA PRO A 169 -15.66 5.22 27.46
C PRO A 169 -14.71 4.14 26.89
N ARG A 170 -14.08 3.36 27.76
CA ARG A 170 -13.14 2.30 27.35
C ARG A 170 -13.84 1.22 26.52
N GLU A 171 -15.09 0.93 26.84
CA GLU A 171 -15.96 -0.01 26.15
C GLU A 171 -16.20 0.41 24.70
N TRP A 172 -16.36 1.72 24.47
CA TRP A 172 -16.48 2.26 23.12
C TRP A 172 -15.20 2.06 22.31
N LYS A 173 -14.03 2.35 22.91
CA LYS A 173 -12.72 2.14 22.25
C LYS A 173 -12.57 0.67 21.82
N HIS A 174 -12.84 -0.27 22.73
CA HIS A 174 -12.77 -1.70 22.46
C HIS A 174 -13.76 -2.15 21.38
N LEU A 175 -14.99 -1.62 21.41
CA LEU A 175 -16.00 -1.92 20.40
C LEU A 175 -15.55 -1.46 19.01
N VAL A 176 -15.03 -0.24 18.88
CA VAL A 176 -14.54 0.27 17.59
C VAL A 176 -13.41 -0.59 17.05
N VAL A 177 -12.43 -0.94 17.89
CA VAL A 177 -11.31 -1.82 17.50
C VAL A 177 -11.82 -3.20 17.09
N ALA A 178 -12.76 -3.79 17.83
CA ALA A 178 -13.33 -5.10 17.52
C ALA A 178 -14.09 -5.09 16.18
N VAL A 179 -14.94 -4.08 15.95
CA VAL A 179 -15.70 -3.93 14.70
C VAL A 179 -14.77 -3.70 13.51
N ALA A 180 -13.76 -2.84 13.66
CA ALA A 180 -12.76 -2.59 12.63
C ALA A 180 -11.96 -3.86 12.29
N GLY A 181 -11.52 -4.61 13.31
CA GLY A 181 -10.84 -5.89 13.14
C GLY A 181 -11.72 -6.90 12.39
N LEU A 182 -12.97 -7.07 12.84
CA LEU A 182 -13.93 -7.98 12.21
C LEU A 182 -14.20 -7.61 10.75
N ALA A 183 -14.40 -6.32 10.44
CA ALA A 183 -14.62 -5.84 9.08
C ALA A 183 -13.40 -6.12 8.18
N CYS A 184 -12.19 -5.90 8.69
CA CYS A 184 -10.95 -6.18 7.98
C CYS A 184 -10.80 -7.67 7.68
N PHE A 185 -10.99 -8.54 8.69
CA PHE A 185 -10.91 -10.00 8.51
C PHE A 185 -12.00 -10.53 7.59
N ALA A 186 -13.24 -10.04 7.71
CA ALA A 186 -14.34 -10.43 6.82
C ALA A 186 -14.03 -10.05 5.37
N ARG A 187 -13.52 -8.83 5.12
CA ARG A 187 -13.13 -8.39 3.78
C ARG A 187 -11.99 -9.23 3.23
N ALA A 188 -10.97 -9.51 4.04
CA ALA A 188 -9.83 -10.33 3.64
C ALA A 188 -10.25 -11.77 3.32
N GLY A 189 -11.08 -12.38 4.17
CA GLY A 189 -11.64 -13.73 3.94
C GLY A 189 -12.50 -13.79 2.69
N TYR A 190 -13.40 -12.81 2.49
CA TYR A 190 -14.18 -12.71 1.25
C TYR A 190 -13.26 -12.56 0.03
N ALA A 191 -12.23 -11.70 0.11
CA ALA A 191 -11.30 -11.52 -1.00
C ALA A 191 -10.57 -12.82 -1.35
N TRP A 192 -10.10 -13.52 -0.31
CA TRP A 192 -9.35 -14.75 -0.43
C TRP A 192 -10.16 -15.85 -1.11
N ILE A 193 -11.46 -15.94 -0.80
CA ILE A 193 -12.37 -16.93 -1.37
C ILE A 193 -12.79 -16.53 -2.80
N ALA A 194 -13.25 -15.29 -2.98
CA ALA A 194 -13.85 -14.84 -4.24
C ALA A 194 -12.86 -14.49 -5.36
N TYR A 195 -11.59 -14.18 -5.02
CA TYR A 195 -10.57 -13.74 -5.97
C TYR A 195 -9.28 -14.57 -5.82
N SER A 196 -9.34 -15.85 -6.20
CA SER A 196 -8.21 -16.77 -6.09
C SER A 196 -6.96 -16.31 -6.84
N GLU A 197 -7.13 -15.63 -7.97
CA GLU A 197 -6.03 -15.13 -8.80
C GLU A 197 -5.21 -14.05 -8.07
N ASP A 198 -5.83 -13.30 -7.15
CA ASP A 198 -5.15 -12.27 -6.39
C ASP A 198 -4.26 -12.87 -5.27
N ARG A 199 -4.43 -14.13 -4.87
CA ARG A 199 -3.70 -14.72 -3.72
C ARG A 199 -2.17 -14.64 -3.87
N LYS A 200 -1.65 -14.84 -5.08
CA LYS A 200 -0.20 -14.74 -5.37
C LYS A 200 0.30 -13.32 -5.20
N LEU A 201 -0.52 -12.33 -5.58
CA LEU A 201 -0.21 -10.91 -5.40
C LEU A 201 -0.22 -10.54 -3.92
N TRP A 202 -1.16 -11.07 -3.14
CA TRP A 202 -1.25 -10.78 -1.70
C TRP A 202 -0.04 -11.21 -0.90
N LEU A 203 0.71 -12.22 -1.38
CA LEU A 203 1.96 -12.68 -0.79
C LEU A 203 3.20 -12.06 -1.47
N SER A 204 2.99 -11.26 -2.50
CA SER A 204 4.10 -10.62 -3.20
C SER A 204 4.63 -9.46 -2.35
N PRO A 205 5.97 -9.35 -2.19
CA PRO A 205 6.57 -8.22 -1.49
C PRO A 205 6.12 -6.87 -2.07
N ALA A 206 5.96 -6.78 -3.40
CA ALA A 206 5.51 -5.55 -4.07
C ALA A 206 4.12 -5.06 -3.59
N PHE A 207 3.23 -5.98 -3.21
CA PHE A 207 1.89 -5.65 -2.74
C PHE A 207 1.80 -5.48 -1.22
N ILE A 208 2.53 -6.31 -0.46
CA ILE A 208 2.56 -6.19 1.01
C ILE A 208 3.37 -4.98 1.44
N TRP A 209 4.36 -4.55 0.64
CA TRP A 209 5.35 -3.58 1.08
C TRP A 209 4.78 -2.35 1.76
N PRO A 210 3.72 -1.65 1.30
CA PRO A 210 3.19 -0.50 2.02
C PRO A 210 2.92 -0.79 3.51
N ALA A 211 2.45 -2.00 3.85
CA ALA A 211 2.20 -2.40 5.23
C ALA A 211 3.47 -2.56 6.09
N PHE A 212 4.62 -2.92 5.50
CA PHE A 212 5.86 -3.16 6.25
C PHE A 212 6.41 -1.88 6.90
N PRO A 213 6.60 -0.74 6.19
CA PRO A 213 6.99 0.52 6.81
C PRO A 213 6.02 0.99 7.89
N PHE A 214 4.70 0.85 7.69
CA PHE A 214 3.72 1.24 8.72
C PHE A 214 3.92 0.41 9.99
N ALA A 215 3.97 -0.91 9.85
CA ALA A 215 4.16 -1.84 10.97
C ALA A 215 5.51 -1.61 11.67
N ALA A 216 6.58 -1.37 10.91
CA ALA A 216 7.90 -1.05 11.46
C ALA A 216 7.88 0.26 12.25
N CYS A 217 7.15 1.29 11.77
CA CYS A 217 7.00 2.54 12.50
C CYS A 217 6.21 2.35 13.79
N PHE A 218 5.13 1.57 13.80
CA PHE A 218 4.39 1.27 15.04
C PHE A 218 5.23 0.49 16.07
N VAL A 219 6.02 -0.49 15.63
CA VAL A 219 6.95 -1.20 16.52
C VAL A 219 8.01 -0.25 17.08
N LEU A 220 8.49 0.68 16.27
CA LEU A 220 9.47 1.68 16.69
C LEU A 220 8.87 2.73 17.64
N ALA A 221 7.62 3.15 17.41
CA ALA A 221 6.86 4.03 18.31
C ALA A 221 6.69 3.39 19.69
N GLU A 222 6.21 2.16 19.76
CA GLU A 222 6.13 1.36 21.00
C GLU A 222 7.50 1.23 21.69
N SER A 223 8.58 1.11 20.90
CA SER A 223 9.93 1.06 21.47
C SER A 223 10.32 2.40 22.11
N PHE A 224 9.93 3.53 21.53
CA PHE A 224 10.15 4.86 22.09
C PHE A 224 9.26 5.14 23.30
N GLU A 225 8.01 4.67 23.31
CA GLU A 225 7.11 4.72 24.47
C GLU A 225 7.78 4.04 25.69
N ARG A 226 8.30 2.82 25.50
CA ARG A 226 9.01 2.07 26.55
C ARG A 226 10.27 2.77 27.04
N LEU A 227 10.95 3.50 26.17
CA LEU A 227 12.13 4.31 26.51
C LEU A 227 11.76 5.69 27.07
N ARG A 228 10.47 6.02 27.17
CA ARG A 228 9.94 7.32 27.59
C ARG A 228 10.44 8.49 26.72
N TRP A 229 10.67 8.21 25.44
CA TRP A 229 10.99 9.23 24.42
C TRP A 229 9.70 9.70 23.72
N VAL A 230 8.84 10.38 24.50
CA VAL A 230 7.50 10.82 24.09
C VAL A 230 7.50 11.59 22.76
N PHE A 231 8.43 12.53 22.59
CA PHE A 231 8.51 13.29 21.33
C PHE A 231 8.85 12.40 20.12
N ALA A 232 9.74 11.41 20.29
CA ALA A 232 10.15 10.53 19.21
C ALA A 232 9.05 9.52 18.88
N GLU A 233 8.39 8.97 19.89
CA GLU A 233 7.18 8.16 19.78
C GLU A 233 6.12 8.88 18.94
N GLU A 234 5.66 10.05 19.40
CA GLU A 234 4.60 10.80 18.75
C GLU A 234 4.96 11.24 17.32
N SER A 235 6.22 11.62 17.09
CA SER A 235 6.69 12.01 15.75
C SER A 235 6.68 10.82 14.78
N ILE A 236 7.05 9.62 15.25
CA ILE A 236 7.00 8.42 14.43
C ILE A 236 5.56 7.96 14.17
N GLU A 237 4.67 8.13 15.13
CA GLU A 237 3.25 7.86 14.94
C GLU A 237 2.63 8.82 13.92
N VAL A 238 2.93 10.12 14.00
CA VAL A 238 2.53 11.10 12.95
C VAL A 238 3.04 10.64 11.59
N PHE A 239 4.29 10.18 11.49
CA PHE A 239 4.83 9.65 10.24
C PHE A 239 4.10 8.40 9.74
N ALA A 240 3.84 7.44 10.64
CA ALA A 240 3.09 6.22 10.31
C ALA A 240 1.70 6.54 9.76
N TYR A 241 0.96 7.41 10.47
CA TYR A 241 -0.38 7.84 10.08
C TYR A 241 -0.35 8.68 8.78
N ALA A 242 0.68 9.51 8.59
CA ALA A 242 0.89 10.25 7.36
C ALA A 242 1.08 9.33 6.15
N MET A 243 1.80 8.22 6.31
CA MET A 243 1.94 7.23 5.25
C MET A 243 0.63 6.49 4.93
N MET A 244 -0.20 6.22 5.94
CA MET A 244 -1.54 5.67 5.69
C MET A 244 -2.40 6.64 4.86
N LEU A 245 -2.40 7.93 5.21
CA LEU A 245 -3.17 8.95 4.49
C LEU A 245 -2.68 9.12 3.04
N THR A 246 -1.38 9.28 2.83
CA THR A 246 -0.82 9.45 1.48
C THR A 246 -1.02 8.21 0.62
N THR A 247 -0.99 7.01 1.21
CA THR A 247 -1.36 5.77 0.52
C THR A 247 -2.83 5.80 0.08
N ALA A 248 -3.75 6.21 0.95
CA ALA A 248 -5.17 6.34 0.60
C ALA A 248 -5.38 7.36 -0.53
N VAL A 249 -4.74 8.53 -0.43
CA VAL A 249 -4.75 9.57 -1.48
C VAL A 249 -4.20 9.02 -2.80
N TRP A 250 -3.10 8.27 -2.75
CA TRP A 250 -2.51 7.66 -3.93
C TRP A 250 -3.48 6.68 -4.60
N VAL A 251 -4.19 5.84 -3.84
CA VAL A 251 -5.18 4.90 -4.39
C VAL A 251 -6.32 5.67 -5.07
N VAL A 252 -6.81 6.76 -4.46
CA VAL A 252 -7.84 7.63 -5.05
C VAL A 252 -7.35 8.22 -6.38
N ARG A 253 -6.14 8.77 -6.42
CA ARG A 253 -5.57 9.43 -7.61
C ARG A 253 -5.30 8.45 -8.74
N ASN A 254 -4.91 7.23 -8.41
CA ASN A 254 -4.55 6.20 -9.38
C ASN A 254 -5.67 5.17 -9.63
N ALA A 255 -6.89 5.39 -9.16
CA ALA A 255 -7.98 4.42 -9.29
C ALA A 255 -8.20 3.97 -10.76
N SER A 256 -8.18 4.89 -11.72
CA SER A 256 -8.39 4.58 -13.14
C SER A 256 -7.35 3.62 -13.72
N PRO A 257 -6.01 3.90 -13.66
CA PRO A 257 -5.02 2.94 -14.14
C PRO A 257 -5.01 1.64 -13.32
N LEU A 258 -5.27 1.70 -12.01
CA LEU A 258 -5.31 0.51 -11.14
C LEU A 258 -6.43 -0.48 -11.53
N ASN A 259 -7.51 0.02 -12.10
CA ASN A 259 -8.64 -0.78 -12.58
C ASN A 259 -8.37 -1.40 -13.97
N GLN A 260 -7.49 -0.82 -14.79
CA GLN A 260 -7.21 -1.28 -16.17
C GLN A 260 -6.22 -2.44 -16.26
N VAL A 261 -5.35 -2.64 -15.26
CA VAL A 261 -4.33 -3.70 -15.27
C VAL A 261 -4.91 -5.13 -15.38
N MET A 262 -6.23 -5.31 -15.17
CA MET A 262 -6.89 -6.62 -15.34
C MET A 262 -7.51 -6.83 -16.72
N SER A 263 -7.92 -5.79 -17.44
CA SER A 263 -8.62 -5.95 -18.71
C SER A 263 -7.71 -6.46 -19.84
N THR A 264 -6.42 -6.13 -19.78
CA THR A 264 -5.43 -6.53 -20.78
C THR A 264 -4.87 -7.94 -20.57
N THR A 265 -4.82 -8.45 -19.35
CA THR A 265 -4.34 -9.83 -19.11
C THR A 265 -5.41 -10.87 -19.47
N SER A 266 -6.69 -10.53 -19.32
CA SER A 266 -7.81 -11.38 -19.74
C SER A 266 -7.93 -11.50 -21.26
N SER A 267 -7.66 -10.43 -22.03
CA SER A 267 -7.78 -10.49 -23.50
C SER A 267 -6.57 -11.12 -24.17
N ALA A 268 -5.40 -11.13 -23.53
CA ALA A 268 -4.20 -11.78 -24.05
C ALA A 268 -4.21 -13.31 -23.83
N ALA A 269 -5.08 -13.82 -22.96
CA ALA A 269 -5.22 -15.25 -22.69
C ALA A 269 -6.19 -15.97 -23.66
N GLU A 270 -6.89 -15.22 -24.53
CA GLU A 270 -7.82 -15.75 -25.53
C GLU A 270 -7.37 -15.55 -26.98
N GLU A 271 -6.09 -15.22 -27.25
CA GLU A 271 -5.56 -15.52 -28.58
C GLU A 271 -5.22 -17.01 -28.61
N PRO A 272 -6.00 -17.87 -29.30
CA PRO A 272 -5.59 -19.24 -29.52
C PRO A 272 -4.23 -19.19 -30.19
N PHE A 273 -3.22 -19.77 -29.54
CA PHE A 273 -1.90 -19.96 -30.11
C PHE A 273 -2.05 -20.77 -31.39
N THR A 274 -2.24 -20.06 -32.50
CA THR A 274 -2.45 -20.66 -33.81
C THR A 274 -1.07 -20.95 -34.33
N ILE A 275 -0.63 -22.19 -34.16
CA ILE A 275 0.56 -22.69 -34.85
C ILE A 275 0.19 -22.73 -36.34
N SER A 276 0.48 -21.64 -37.04
CA SER A 276 0.45 -21.60 -38.49
C SER A 276 1.64 -22.41 -38.98
N PHE A 277 1.38 -23.68 -39.31
CA PHE A 277 2.32 -24.44 -40.10
C PHE A 277 2.40 -23.79 -41.49
N PRO A 278 3.60 -23.51 -42.01
CA PRO A 278 3.72 -23.09 -43.40
C PRO A 278 3.10 -24.17 -44.29
N THR A 279 2.03 -23.82 -44.99
CA THR A 279 1.35 -24.69 -45.95
C THR A 279 2.06 -24.73 -47.30
N GLU A 280 3.15 -23.99 -47.46
CA GLU A 280 3.97 -24.13 -48.65
C GLU A 280 4.63 -25.52 -48.62
N PRO A 281 4.38 -26.35 -49.65
CA PRO A 281 5.09 -27.62 -49.77
C PRO A 281 6.58 -27.31 -49.80
N ILE A 282 7.31 -27.87 -48.85
CA ILE A 282 8.77 -27.84 -48.85
C ILE A 282 9.19 -28.49 -50.18
N ASP A 283 9.69 -27.68 -51.11
CA ASP A 283 10.21 -28.16 -52.38
C ASP A 283 11.51 -28.94 -52.12
N LEU A 284 11.34 -30.24 -51.87
CA LEU A 284 12.41 -31.19 -51.61
C LEU A 284 13.36 -31.33 -52.81
N HIS A 285 12.98 -30.88 -54.02
CA HIS A 285 13.89 -30.91 -55.17
C HIS A 285 15.02 -29.88 -55.07
N ALA A 286 14.82 -28.77 -54.34
CA ALA A 286 15.86 -27.76 -54.15
C ALA A 286 16.95 -28.20 -53.12
N TYR A 287 16.68 -29.21 -52.29
CA TYR A 287 17.58 -29.60 -51.21
C TYR A 287 18.69 -30.58 -51.67
N HIS A 288 18.49 -31.31 -52.76
CA HIS A 288 19.49 -32.27 -53.25
C HIS A 288 20.58 -31.66 -54.15
N HIS A 289 20.40 -30.45 -54.68
CA HIS A 289 21.42 -29.80 -55.50
C HIS A 289 22.49 -29.02 -54.72
N ARG A 290 22.34 -28.82 -53.40
CA ARG A 290 23.33 -28.11 -52.57
C ARG A 290 24.38 -29.00 -51.89
N ARG A 291 24.39 -30.31 -52.14
CA ARG A 291 25.38 -31.24 -51.56
C ARG A 291 26.34 -31.88 -52.57
N ALA A 292 26.35 -31.42 -53.81
CA ALA A 292 27.22 -31.95 -54.87
C ALA A 292 28.17 -30.88 -55.47
N GLY A 293 28.65 -29.94 -54.65
CA GLY A 293 29.69 -28.97 -55.01
C GLY A 293 30.70 -28.83 -53.90
#